data_AF-A0AAN3HEB9-F1
#
_entry.id   AF-A0AAN3HEB9-F1
#
_cell.length_a   1.000
_cell.length_b   1.000
_cell.length_c   1.000
_cell.angle_alpha   90.00
_cell.angle_beta   90.00
_cell.angle_gamma   90.00
#
_symmetry.space_group_name_H-M   'P 1'
#
loop_
_entity.id
_entity.type
_entity.pdbx_description
1 polymer ?
#
loop_
_entity_poly.entity_id
_entity_poly.type
_entity_poly.pdbx_seq_one_letter_code
_entity_poly.pdbx_strand_id
1 'polypeptide(L)'
;DPASYPEDWDVLLTDVFHKSWPLASDPSQQMRLMAMAVDSGGEDGVTDNAYKFWRRCRRDGLGKRIYLFKGDSIRRAKLITRTFPDNTGRTGRRAQAAGDVPLWLLQTDALKDRVNNALWRDSPGPGYVHFPDWLGSWFYDELTYEERSSDGKWSKPGRGANEAFDLMVYAEALVILHGYEKIRWPDAPEWASRETWLECVQDSTEPSSSPEPVSTPVKKQKRKKTVTDDVNPWLTSGGWL
;
A
#
# COMPACT_ATOMS: atom_id res chain seq x y z
N ASP A 1 6.49 12.00 -4.84
CA ASP A 1 7.81 11.43 -4.51
C ASP A 1 7.81 10.84 -3.10
N PRO A 2 7.59 9.51 -2.98
CA PRO A 2 7.52 8.82 -1.69
C PRO A 2 8.84 8.82 -0.90
N ALA A 3 9.98 9.18 -1.51
CA ALA A 3 11.23 9.37 -0.80
C ALA A 3 11.29 10.73 -0.08
N SER A 4 10.65 11.75 -0.65
CA SER A 4 10.74 13.15 -0.18
C SER A 4 9.53 13.61 0.65
N TYR A 5 8.32 13.11 0.37
CA TYR A 5 7.09 13.58 1.00
C TYR A 5 6.37 12.46 1.76
N PRO A 6 6.31 12.52 3.10
CA PRO A 6 5.57 11.55 3.92
C PRO A 6 4.08 11.47 3.58
N GLU A 7 3.48 12.57 3.13
CA GLU A 7 2.08 12.65 2.71
C GLU A 7 1.76 11.82 1.46
N ASP A 8 2.75 11.52 0.61
CA ASP A 8 2.54 10.64 -0.55
C ASP A 8 2.21 9.19 -0.14
N TRP A 9 2.55 8.82 1.10
CA TRP A 9 2.18 7.52 1.66
C TRP A 9 0.72 7.49 2.13
N ASP A 10 0.07 8.64 2.31
CA ASP A 10 -1.36 8.69 2.66
C ASP A 10 -2.24 8.25 1.50
N VAL A 11 -1.76 8.36 0.25
CA VAL A 11 -2.42 7.82 -0.94
C VAL A 11 -2.60 6.30 -0.83
N LEU A 12 -1.68 5.58 -0.17
CA LEU A 12 -1.85 4.15 0.07
C LEU A 12 -3.03 3.86 1.00
N LEU A 13 -3.38 4.78 1.89
CA LEU A 13 -4.57 4.63 2.72
C LEU A 13 -5.83 5.05 1.95
N THR A 14 -5.84 6.24 1.35
CA THR A 14 -7.05 6.78 0.71
C THR A 14 -7.44 6.01 -0.55
N ASP A 15 -6.48 5.69 -1.41
CA ASP A 15 -6.74 5.23 -2.78
C ASP A 15 -6.59 3.71 -2.91
N VAL A 16 -5.99 3.06 -1.91
CA VAL A 16 -5.79 1.60 -1.88
C VAL A 16 -6.50 0.96 -0.70
N PHE A 17 -6.07 1.22 0.54
CA PHE A 17 -6.56 0.48 1.71
C PHE A 17 -8.05 0.74 2.02
N HIS A 18 -8.49 1.99 1.95
CA HIS A 18 -9.88 2.38 2.19
C HIS A 18 -10.76 2.27 0.94
N LYS A 19 -10.18 1.88 -0.19
CA LYS A 19 -10.95 1.66 -1.40
C LYS A 19 -11.86 0.45 -1.22
N SER A 20 -13.07 0.60 -1.72
CA SER A 20 -14.09 -0.44 -1.79
C SER A 20 -14.52 -0.60 -3.24
N TRP A 21 -14.92 -1.82 -3.62
CA TRP A 21 -15.35 -2.13 -4.98
C TRP A 21 -16.79 -2.64 -4.96
N PRO A 22 -17.68 -2.08 -5.81
CA PRO A 22 -19.05 -2.56 -5.91
C PRO A 22 -19.06 -4.01 -6.41
N LEU A 23 -19.97 -4.81 -5.87
CA LEU A 23 -20.14 -6.17 -6.34
C LEU A 23 -20.85 -6.17 -7.69
N ALA A 24 -20.33 -6.94 -8.64
CA ALA A 24 -20.97 -7.12 -9.94
C ALA A 24 -22.39 -7.73 -9.82
N SER A 25 -22.64 -8.54 -8.78
CA SER A 25 -23.94 -9.14 -8.51
C SER A 25 -24.94 -8.19 -7.85
N ASP A 26 -24.45 -7.20 -7.10
CA ASP A 26 -25.27 -6.26 -6.33
C ASP A 26 -24.50 -4.94 -6.13
N PRO A 27 -24.71 -3.93 -6.98
CA PRO A 27 -24.03 -2.65 -6.87
C PRO A 27 -24.34 -1.86 -5.59
N SER A 28 -25.39 -2.23 -4.84
CA SER A 28 -25.71 -1.61 -3.54
C SER A 28 -24.78 -2.07 -2.42
N GLN A 29 -23.95 -3.08 -2.68
CA GLN A 29 -22.95 -3.60 -1.78
C GLN A 29 -21.56 -3.38 -2.36
N GLN A 30 -20.61 -3.06 -1.49
CA GLN A 30 -19.21 -2.94 -1.82
C GLN A 30 -18.36 -3.86 -0.94
N MET A 31 -17.24 -4.31 -1.48
CA MET A 31 -16.27 -5.12 -0.77
C MET A 31 -15.01 -4.29 -0.47
N ARG A 32 -14.59 -4.26 0.79
CA ARG A 32 -13.37 -3.59 1.25
C ARG A 32 -12.16 -4.53 1.26
N LEU A 33 -10.94 -3.98 1.31
CA LEU A 33 -9.74 -4.79 1.50
C LEU A 33 -9.65 -5.38 2.91
N MET A 34 -9.28 -6.66 3.01
CA MET A 34 -8.95 -7.31 4.28
C MET A 34 -7.69 -6.71 4.90
N ALA A 35 -6.61 -6.68 4.12
CA ALA A 35 -5.29 -6.25 4.51
C ALA A 35 -4.53 -5.70 3.28
N MET A 36 -3.48 -4.93 3.53
CA MET A 36 -2.58 -4.41 2.51
C MET A 36 -1.13 -4.71 2.89
N ALA A 37 -0.33 -5.05 1.89
CA ALA A 37 1.11 -5.16 2.02
C ALA A 37 1.77 -4.02 1.24
N VAL A 38 2.85 -3.50 1.80
CA VAL A 38 3.64 -2.42 1.21
C VAL A 38 5.07 -2.91 1.09
N ASP A 39 5.65 -2.78 -0.11
CA ASP A 39 7.06 -3.08 -0.29
C ASP A 39 7.90 -2.01 0.42
N SER A 40 8.76 -2.48 1.31
CA SER A 40 9.71 -1.65 2.07
C SER A 40 11.12 -1.71 1.49
N GLY A 41 11.34 -2.55 0.47
CA GLY A 41 12.56 -2.60 -0.31
C GLY A 41 12.56 -1.53 -1.39
N GLY A 42 13.49 -0.57 -1.31
CA GLY A 42 13.59 0.48 -2.31
C GLY A 42 14.89 1.27 -2.17
N GLU A 43 14.96 2.38 -2.92
CA GLU A 43 16.07 3.33 -2.89
C GLU A 43 16.26 3.98 -1.51
N ASP A 44 17.37 4.70 -1.36
CA ASP A 44 17.74 5.37 -0.12
C ASP A 44 16.61 6.31 0.37
N GLY A 45 16.11 6.08 1.59
CA GLY A 45 15.04 6.86 2.23
C GLY A 45 13.66 6.19 2.25
N VAL A 46 13.34 5.33 1.27
CA VAL A 46 12.03 4.68 1.15
C VAL A 46 11.73 3.77 2.35
N THR A 47 12.72 3.03 2.84
CA THR A 47 12.55 2.14 4.00
C THR A 47 12.23 2.90 5.29
N ASP A 48 12.80 4.09 5.50
CA ASP A 48 12.52 4.89 6.70
C ASP A 48 11.08 5.44 6.67
N ASN A 49 10.63 5.90 5.49
CA ASN A 49 9.26 6.35 5.29
C ASN A 49 8.25 5.19 5.43
N ALA A 50 8.56 4.00 4.94
CA ALA A 50 7.73 2.81 5.17
C ALA A 50 7.54 2.50 6.66
N TYR A 51 8.61 2.65 7.47
CA TYR A 51 8.53 2.44 8.92
C TYR A 51 7.73 3.53 9.62
N LYS A 52 7.91 4.80 9.25
CA LYS A 52 7.11 5.92 9.74
C LYS A 52 5.62 5.74 9.41
N PHE A 53 5.32 5.35 8.17
CA PHE A 53 3.98 5.03 7.70
C PHE A 53 3.34 3.91 8.53
N TRP A 54 4.04 2.79 8.71
CA TRP A 54 3.51 1.69 9.52
C TRP A 54 3.28 2.09 10.98
N ARG A 55 4.19 2.87 11.59
CA ARG A 55 4.01 3.39 12.96
C ARG A 55 2.77 4.29 13.07
N ARG A 56 2.50 5.13 12.05
CA ARG A 56 1.26 5.91 11.97
C ARG A 56 0.04 4.99 11.90
N CYS A 57 0.01 4.07 10.94
CA CYS A 57 -1.07 3.08 10.81
C CYS A 57 -1.33 2.31 12.10
N ARG A 58 -0.28 1.94 12.83
CA ARG A 58 -0.40 1.27 14.14
C ARG A 58 -1.07 2.15 15.18
N ARG A 59 -0.73 3.45 15.27
CA ARG A 59 -1.41 4.39 16.18
C ARG A 59 -2.89 4.55 15.83
N ASP A 60 -3.22 4.47 14.55
CA ASP A 60 -4.58 4.59 14.04
C ASP A 60 -5.37 3.26 14.10
N GLY A 61 -4.81 2.22 14.75
CA GLY A 61 -5.47 0.92 14.94
C GLY A 61 -5.36 -0.05 13.75
N LEU A 62 -4.68 0.34 12.67
CA LEU A 62 -4.53 -0.44 11.43
C LEU A 62 -3.30 -1.38 11.44
N GLY A 63 -2.50 -1.38 12.50
CA GLY A 63 -1.23 -2.13 12.55
C GLY A 63 -1.33 -3.65 12.37
N LYS A 64 -2.53 -4.23 12.47
CA LYS A 64 -2.80 -5.66 12.18
C LYS A 64 -3.24 -5.92 10.73
N ARG A 65 -3.55 -4.87 9.96
CA ARG A 65 -4.05 -4.95 8.57
C ARG A 65 -3.05 -4.41 7.55
N ILE A 66 -2.01 -3.70 8.01
CA ILE A 66 -0.94 -3.16 7.17
C ILE A 66 0.36 -3.92 7.43
N TYR A 67 0.93 -4.48 6.36
CA TYR A 67 2.12 -5.33 6.39
C TYR A 67 3.25 -4.67 5.61
N LEU A 68 4.47 -4.76 6.14
CA LEU A 68 5.68 -4.38 5.40
C LEU A 68 6.38 -5.62 4.89
N PHE A 69 6.54 -5.71 3.58
CA PHE A 69 7.19 -6.81 2.89
C PHE A 69 8.57 -6.41 2.39
N LYS A 70 9.44 -7.40 2.29
CA LYS A 70 10.75 -7.29 1.67
C LYS A 70 11.20 -8.66 1.18
N GLY A 71 11.79 -8.75 -0.01
CA GLY A 71 12.48 -9.96 -0.45
C GLY A 71 13.62 -10.32 0.50
N ASP A 72 13.69 -11.60 0.91
CA ASP A 72 14.79 -12.09 1.72
C ASP A 72 16.00 -12.39 0.84
N SER A 73 17.14 -11.78 1.15
CA SER A 73 18.40 -12.06 0.45
C SER A 73 19.04 -13.38 0.90
N ILE A 74 18.54 -14.00 1.98
CA ILE A 74 19.02 -15.27 2.51
C ILE A 74 17.98 -16.34 2.22
N ARG A 75 18.41 -17.45 1.61
CA ARG A 75 17.54 -18.61 1.40
C ARG A 75 17.19 -19.27 2.73
N ARG A 76 15.90 -19.48 2.99
CA ARG A 76 15.37 -20.10 4.22
C ARG A 76 14.39 -21.21 3.89
N ALA A 77 14.15 -22.08 4.89
CA ALA A 77 13.15 -23.14 4.79
C ALA A 77 11.71 -22.62 4.89
N LYS A 78 11.47 -21.58 5.71
CA LYS A 78 10.15 -20.95 5.84
C LYS A 78 9.95 -19.94 4.70
N LEU A 79 8.79 -19.99 4.05
CA LEU A 79 8.42 -19.07 2.97
C LEU A 79 8.37 -17.62 3.42
N ILE A 80 7.87 -17.37 4.63
CA ILE A 80 7.69 -16.04 5.18
C ILE A 80 8.27 -16.02 6.60
N THR A 81 9.16 -15.06 6.85
CA THR A 81 9.81 -14.89 8.16
C THR A 81 9.51 -13.51 8.71
N ARG A 82 8.90 -13.43 9.90
CA ARG A 82 8.71 -12.17 10.60
C ARG A 82 9.98 -11.79 11.36
N THR A 83 10.44 -10.57 11.16
CA THR A 83 11.60 -9.99 11.85
C THR A 83 11.23 -8.63 12.45
N PHE A 84 12.03 -8.16 13.40
CA PHE A 84 11.93 -6.83 13.98
C PHE A 84 13.30 -6.17 13.83
N PRO A 85 13.55 -5.43 12.74
CA PRO A 85 14.84 -4.81 12.51
C PRO A 85 15.18 -3.85 13.66
N ASP A 86 16.37 -4.02 14.24
CA ASP A 86 16.91 -3.13 15.27
C ASP A 86 18.33 -2.72 14.89
N ASN A 87 18.53 -1.40 14.78
CA ASN A 87 19.79 -0.78 14.47
C ASN A 87 20.14 0.34 15.47
N THR A 88 19.49 0.40 16.63
CA THR A 88 19.69 1.44 17.65
C THR A 88 21.15 1.54 18.14
N GLY A 89 21.89 0.44 18.14
CA GLY A 89 23.31 0.40 18.52
C GLY A 89 24.33 0.63 17.39
N ARG A 90 23.91 0.99 16.17
CA ARG A 90 24.81 1.16 15.02
C ARG A 90 24.83 2.60 14.52
N THR A 91 25.90 3.33 14.86
CA THR A 91 26.20 4.66 14.34
C THR A 91 26.63 4.56 12.87
N GLY A 92 25.78 5.00 11.94
CA GLY A 92 26.11 5.08 10.50
C GLY A 92 25.12 4.45 9.53
N ARG A 93 23.87 4.16 9.93
CA ARG A 93 22.85 3.60 9.03
C ARG A 93 21.73 4.56 8.66
N ARG A 94 21.13 4.26 7.50
CA ARG A 94 20.24 5.11 6.70
C ARG A 94 18.76 5.14 7.15
N ALA A 95 18.28 4.15 7.93
CA ALA A 95 16.88 4.09 8.40
C ALA A 95 16.78 3.77 9.89
N GLN A 96 15.86 4.44 10.60
CA GLN A 96 15.68 4.28 12.05
C GLN A 96 14.76 3.09 12.36
N ALA A 97 15.39 1.98 12.75
CA ALA A 97 14.74 0.76 13.17
C ALA A 97 15.07 0.47 14.63
N ALA A 98 14.04 0.38 15.49
CA ALA A 98 14.19 0.23 16.94
C ALA A 98 13.56 -1.08 17.46
N GLY A 99 13.51 -2.12 16.62
CA GLY A 99 12.91 -3.40 16.97
C GLY A 99 11.38 -3.35 17.14
N ASP A 100 10.74 -2.25 16.73
CA ASP A 100 9.33 -1.96 16.99
C ASP A 100 8.41 -2.19 15.78
N VAL A 101 8.98 -2.24 14.58
CA VAL A 101 8.27 -2.41 13.30
C VAL A 101 8.44 -3.84 12.80
N PRO A 102 7.36 -4.62 12.60
CA PRO A 102 7.43 -5.95 12.02
C PRO A 102 7.73 -5.85 10.52
N LEU A 103 8.77 -6.54 10.10
CA LEU A 103 9.14 -6.70 8.70
C LEU A 103 9.02 -8.17 8.30
N TRP A 104 8.26 -8.45 7.25
CA TRP A 104 8.07 -9.80 6.74
C TRP A 104 9.00 -10.04 5.54
N LEU A 105 9.95 -10.95 5.75
CA LEU A 105 10.90 -11.36 4.74
C LEU A 105 10.30 -12.51 3.92
N LEU A 106 10.24 -12.32 2.61
CA LEU A 106 9.63 -13.23 1.66
C LEU A 106 10.70 -14.04 0.91
N GLN A 107 10.54 -15.36 0.84
CA GLN A 107 11.25 -16.20 -0.11
C GLN A 107 10.59 -16.05 -1.49
N THR A 108 10.92 -14.96 -2.19
CA THR A 108 10.22 -14.53 -3.41
C THR A 108 10.20 -15.61 -4.49
N ASP A 109 11.33 -16.29 -4.75
CA ASP A 109 11.38 -17.33 -5.78
C ASP A 109 10.40 -18.48 -5.51
N ALA A 110 10.28 -18.91 -4.25
CA ALA A 110 9.39 -20.00 -3.87
C ALA A 110 7.91 -19.57 -3.87
N LEU A 111 7.62 -18.31 -3.58
CA LEU A 111 6.26 -17.77 -3.72
C LEU A 111 5.89 -17.58 -5.20
N LYS A 112 6.83 -17.15 -6.05
CA LYS A 112 6.66 -17.08 -7.51
C LYS A 112 6.40 -18.46 -8.10
N ASP A 113 7.14 -19.49 -7.66
CA ASP A 113 6.88 -20.87 -8.05
C ASP A 113 5.43 -21.29 -7.69
N ARG A 114 4.90 -20.90 -6.51
CA ARG A 114 3.51 -21.17 -6.12
C ARG A 114 2.50 -20.44 -7.00
N VAL A 115 2.67 -19.14 -7.21
CA VAL A 115 1.78 -18.34 -8.06
C VAL A 115 1.80 -18.89 -9.48
N ASN A 116 2.98 -19.14 -10.05
CA ASN A 116 3.10 -19.74 -11.38
C ASN A 116 2.34 -21.07 -11.48
N ASN A 117 2.46 -21.96 -10.49
CA ASN A 117 1.70 -23.21 -10.46
C ASN A 117 0.18 -23.00 -10.38
N ALA A 118 -0.27 -21.97 -9.66
CA ALA A 118 -1.68 -21.58 -9.59
C ALA A 118 -2.19 -21.06 -10.95
N LEU A 119 -1.37 -20.29 -11.67
CA LEU A 119 -1.69 -19.77 -13.01
C LEU A 119 -1.83 -20.87 -14.07
N TRP A 120 -1.13 -22.00 -13.91
CA TRP A 120 -1.28 -23.16 -14.80
C TRP A 120 -2.60 -23.91 -14.61
N ARG A 121 -3.39 -23.60 -13.58
CA ARG A 121 -4.64 -24.30 -13.29
C ARG A 121 -5.79 -23.71 -14.11
N ASP A 122 -6.41 -24.55 -14.93
CA ASP A 122 -7.51 -24.20 -15.84
C ASP A 122 -8.92 -24.46 -15.27
N SER A 123 -8.99 -25.18 -14.15
CA SER A 123 -10.24 -25.68 -13.57
C SER A 123 -10.47 -25.11 -12.17
N PRO A 124 -11.71 -24.67 -11.85
CA PRO A 124 -12.05 -24.17 -10.52
C PRO A 124 -11.66 -25.14 -9.40
N GLY A 125 -11.17 -24.60 -8.28
CA GLY A 125 -10.75 -25.37 -7.11
C GLY A 125 -9.61 -24.71 -6.33
N PRO A 126 -9.01 -25.43 -5.38
CA PRO A 126 -7.90 -24.90 -4.58
C PRO A 126 -6.75 -24.40 -5.45
N GLY A 127 -6.35 -23.14 -5.26
CA GLY A 127 -5.29 -22.51 -6.04
C GLY A 127 -5.68 -22.08 -7.45
N TYR A 128 -6.98 -22.09 -7.80
CA TYR A 128 -7.44 -21.48 -9.05
C TYR A 128 -7.46 -19.95 -8.92
N VAL A 129 -6.89 -19.25 -9.91
CA VAL A 129 -6.86 -17.78 -9.94
C VAL A 129 -8.03 -17.27 -10.78
N HIS A 130 -8.84 -16.39 -10.19
CA HIS A 130 -9.92 -15.71 -10.88
C HIS A 130 -9.44 -14.38 -11.46
N PHE A 131 -9.43 -14.27 -12.78
CA PHE A 131 -9.15 -13.01 -13.47
C PHE A 131 -10.45 -12.31 -13.85
N PRO A 132 -10.60 -11.01 -13.58
CA PRO A 132 -11.73 -10.25 -14.09
C PRO A 132 -11.55 -9.89 -15.56
N ASP A 133 -12.67 -9.80 -16.29
CA ASP A 133 -12.69 -9.59 -17.74
C ASP A 133 -12.18 -8.21 -18.20
N TRP A 134 -12.02 -7.25 -17.29
CA TRP A 134 -11.56 -5.89 -17.61
C TRP A 134 -10.04 -5.75 -17.68
N LEU A 135 -9.27 -6.78 -17.33
CA LEU A 135 -7.80 -6.74 -17.43
C LEU A 135 -7.35 -6.75 -18.89
N GLY A 136 -6.53 -5.77 -19.25
CA GLY A 136 -5.92 -5.66 -20.58
C GLY A 136 -4.63 -6.49 -20.71
N SER A 137 -4.10 -6.58 -21.93
CA SER A 137 -2.85 -7.32 -22.22
C SER A 137 -1.68 -6.87 -21.34
N TRP A 138 -1.60 -5.58 -21.02
CA TRP A 138 -0.56 -4.99 -20.16
C TRP A 138 -0.36 -5.75 -18.85
N PHE A 139 -1.44 -6.24 -18.23
CA PHE A 139 -1.38 -6.97 -16.98
C PHE A 139 -0.74 -8.35 -17.18
N TYR A 140 -1.13 -9.04 -18.25
CA TYR A 140 -0.61 -10.36 -18.59
C TYR A 140 0.84 -10.30 -19.09
N ASP A 141 1.20 -9.22 -19.78
CA ASP A 141 2.57 -8.93 -20.21
C ASP A 141 3.48 -8.80 -18.98
N GLU A 142 3.06 -8.05 -17.94
CA GLU A 142 3.79 -7.95 -16.67
C GLU A 142 3.79 -9.26 -15.88
N LEU A 143 2.64 -9.97 -15.86
CA LEU A 143 2.48 -11.22 -15.11
C LEU A 143 3.42 -12.32 -15.62
N THR A 144 3.69 -12.33 -16.92
CA THR A 144 4.52 -13.33 -17.60
C THR A 144 5.92 -12.83 -17.94
N TYR A 145 6.28 -11.61 -17.50
CA TYR A 145 7.53 -10.97 -17.89
C TYR A 145 8.79 -11.65 -17.36
N GLU A 146 8.71 -12.20 -16.15
CA GLU A 146 9.85 -12.86 -15.53
C GLU A 146 10.02 -14.31 -15.99
N GLU A 147 11.28 -14.72 -16.09
CA GLU A 147 11.64 -16.07 -16.49
C GLU A 147 12.26 -16.83 -15.32
N ARG A 148 11.91 -18.11 -15.23
CA ARG A 148 12.42 -19.02 -14.23
C ARG A 148 13.67 -19.73 -14.74
N SER A 149 14.84 -19.38 -14.21
CA SER A 149 16.11 -20.00 -14.58
C SER A 149 16.30 -21.38 -13.95
N SER A 150 17.22 -22.16 -14.52
CA SER A 150 17.55 -23.54 -14.08
C SER A 150 18.12 -23.61 -12.66
N ASP A 151 18.66 -22.50 -12.15
CA ASP A 151 19.28 -22.41 -10.82
C ASP A 151 18.28 -22.23 -9.67
N GLY A 152 17.00 -22.02 -9.95
CA GLY A 152 16.03 -21.76 -8.89
C GLY A 152 15.41 -20.37 -8.89
N LYS A 153 15.90 -19.44 -9.71
CA LYS A 153 15.59 -18.02 -9.55
C LYS A 153 14.64 -17.48 -10.61
N TRP A 154 13.84 -16.51 -10.23
CA TRP A 154 13.08 -15.69 -11.15
C TRP A 154 13.83 -14.40 -11.45
N SER A 155 13.92 -14.03 -12.72
CA SER A 155 14.59 -12.81 -13.12
C SER A 155 13.95 -12.19 -14.36
N LYS A 156 14.09 -10.86 -14.46
CA LYS A 156 13.69 -10.11 -15.65
C LYS A 156 14.66 -10.39 -16.79
N PRO A 157 14.20 -10.78 -17.99
CA PRO A 157 15.05 -10.92 -19.16
C PRO A 157 15.51 -9.56 -19.73
N GLY A 158 14.89 -8.46 -19.29
CA GLY A 158 15.24 -7.10 -19.69
C GLY A 158 14.74 -6.03 -18.72
N ARG A 159 14.35 -4.86 -19.24
CA ARG A 159 13.92 -3.69 -18.45
C ARG A 159 12.39 -3.48 -18.41
N GLY A 160 11.62 -4.50 -18.75
CA GLY A 160 10.16 -4.45 -18.73
C GLY A 160 9.60 -4.48 -17.31
N ALA A 161 8.30 -4.17 -17.23
CA ALA A 161 7.49 -4.17 -16.02
C ALA A 161 7.14 -5.62 -15.60
N ASN A 162 7.02 -5.87 -14.30
CA ASN A 162 6.67 -7.16 -13.67
C ASN A 162 5.73 -6.98 -12.47
N GLU A 163 5.17 -5.79 -12.31
CA GLU A 163 4.46 -5.35 -11.11
C GLU A 163 3.24 -6.24 -10.86
N ALA A 164 2.53 -6.66 -11.91
CA ALA A 164 1.45 -7.64 -11.81
C ALA A 164 1.88 -8.96 -11.11
N PHE A 165 3.05 -9.51 -11.46
CA PHE A 165 3.52 -10.76 -10.85
C PHE A 165 3.92 -10.58 -9.40
N ASP A 166 4.65 -9.51 -9.09
CA ASP A 166 5.06 -9.19 -7.72
C ASP A 166 3.85 -8.90 -6.82
N LEU A 167 2.82 -8.20 -7.33
CA LEU A 167 1.58 -7.95 -6.60
C LEU A 167 0.82 -9.25 -6.31
N MET A 168 0.74 -10.18 -7.26
CA MET A 168 0.14 -11.50 -7.01
C MET A 168 0.92 -12.30 -5.96
N VAL A 169 2.25 -12.23 -5.98
CA VAL A 169 3.12 -12.84 -4.95
C VAL A 169 2.86 -12.25 -3.57
N TYR A 170 2.65 -10.94 -3.48
CA TYR A 170 2.32 -10.28 -2.21
C TYR A 170 0.91 -10.64 -1.72
N ALA A 171 -0.06 -10.73 -2.63
CA ALA A 171 -1.40 -11.20 -2.29
C ALA A 171 -1.36 -12.64 -1.73
N GLU A 172 -0.63 -13.55 -2.38
CA GLU A 172 -0.41 -14.92 -1.92
C GLU A 172 0.26 -14.94 -0.54
N ALA A 173 1.31 -14.15 -0.35
CA ALA A 173 1.98 -14.04 0.95
C ALA A 173 1.05 -13.54 2.06
N LEU A 174 0.22 -12.53 1.78
CA LEU A 174 -0.76 -12.01 2.73
C LEU A 174 -1.78 -13.08 3.16
N VAL A 175 -2.36 -13.84 2.21
CA VAL A 175 -3.36 -14.87 2.55
C VAL A 175 -2.73 -16.04 3.30
N ILE A 176 -1.48 -16.42 3.01
CA ILE A 176 -0.72 -17.39 3.82
C ILE A 176 -0.58 -16.89 5.27
N LEU A 177 -0.26 -15.61 5.47
CA LEU A 177 -0.14 -15.02 6.81
C LEU A 177 -1.46 -15.01 7.59
N HIS A 178 -2.60 -14.92 6.89
CA HIS A 178 -3.94 -15.04 7.49
C HIS A 178 -4.34 -16.49 7.75
N GLY A 179 -3.55 -17.46 7.27
CA GLY A 179 -3.77 -18.87 7.51
C GLY A 179 -4.73 -19.51 6.50
N TYR A 180 -4.80 -19.00 5.28
CA TYR A 180 -5.59 -19.58 4.19
C TYR A 180 -5.42 -21.10 4.05
N GLU A 181 -4.18 -21.60 4.11
CA GLU A 181 -3.87 -23.04 4.02
C GLU A 181 -4.43 -23.88 5.18
N LYS A 182 -4.89 -23.23 6.26
CA LYS A 182 -5.36 -23.87 7.49
C LYS A 182 -6.87 -23.75 7.68
N ILE A 183 -7.58 -23.15 6.73
CA ILE A 183 -9.04 -23.06 6.79
C ILE A 183 -9.64 -24.47 6.78
N ARG A 184 -10.58 -24.72 7.69
CA ARG A 184 -11.32 -25.98 7.76
C ARG A 184 -12.75 -25.74 7.29
N TRP A 185 -13.06 -26.06 6.04
CA TRP A 185 -14.43 -25.95 5.54
C TRP A 185 -15.32 -27.06 6.12
N PRO A 186 -16.58 -26.78 6.49
CA PRO A 186 -17.29 -25.50 6.38
C PRO A 186 -17.07 -24.52 7.55
N ASP A 187 -16.38 -24.92 8.61
CA ASP A 187 -16.08 -24.12 9.81
C ASP A 187 -14.93 -23.10 9.58
N ALA A 188 -15.15 -22.21 8.61
CA ALA A 188 -14.17 -21.22 8.21
C ALA A 188 -14.08 -20.07 9.24
N PRO A 189 -12.87 -19.52 9.47
CA PRO A 189 -12.71 -18.37 10.34
C PRO A 189 -13.44 -17.14 9.76
N GLU A 190 -13.86 -16.22 10.64
CA GLU A 190 -14.61 -15.02 10.27
C GLU A 190 -13.94 -14.23 9.13
N TRP A 191 -12.62 -14.12 9.11
CA TRP A 191 -11.90 -13.41 8.05
C TRP A 191 -12.08 -14.03 6.66
N ALA A 192 -12.38 -15.32 6.56
CA ALA A 192 -12.60 -16.03 5.30
C ALA A 192 -14.06 -15.99 4.84
N SER A 193 -14.98 -15.49 5.68
CA SER A 193 -16.37 -15.24 5.29
C SER A 193 -16.46 -13.99 4.43
N ARG A 194 -17.26 -14.07 3.37
CA ARG A 194 -17.53 -12.95 2.47
C ARG A 194 -18.19 -11.79 3.22
N GLU A 195 -19.14 -12.12 4.07
CA GLU A 195 -19.99 -11.19 4.82
C GLU A 195 -19.17 -10.22 5.69
N THR A 196 -18.03 -10.67 6.20
CA THR A 196 -17.08 -9.87 7.01
C THR A 196 -16.55 -8.63 6.29
N TRP A 197 -16.54 -8.64 4.96
CA TRP A 197 -15.91 -7.61 4.12
C TRP A 197 -16.91 -6.79 3.31
N LEU A 198 -18.21 -7.11 3.40
CA LEU A 198 -19.25 -6.38 2.69
C LEU A 198 -19.71 -5.17 3.49
N GLU A 199 -19.90 -4.06 2.78
CA GLU A 199 -20.42 -2.81 3.29
C GLU A 199 -21.57 -2.35 2.39
N CYS A 200 -22.67 -1.87 2.99
CA CYS A 200 -23.76 -1.27 2.22
C CYS A 200 -23.37 0.12 1.74
N VAL A 201 -23.66 0.43 0.48
CA VAL A 201 -23.54 1.78 -0.05
C VAL A 201 -24.64 2.63 0.60
N GLN A 202 -24.25 3.57 1.47
CA GLN A 202 -25.19 4.58 1.93
C GLN A 202 -25.46 5.52 0.77
N ASP A 203 -26.73 5.57 0.35
CA ASP A 203 -27.20 6.48 -0.67
C ASP A 203 -27.21 7.90 -0.07
N SER A 204 -26.09 8.61 -0.15
CA SER A 204 -25.97 9.98 0.33
C SER A 204 -26.62 10.95 -0.66
N THR A 205 -27.92 10.78 -0.86
CA THR A 205 -28.80 11.83 -1.36
C THR A 205 -29.32 12.65 -0.17
N GLU A 206 -28.41 13.25 0.60
CA GLU A 206 -28.76 14.40 1.42
C GLU A 206 -28.17 15.64 0.75
N PRO A 207 -28.99 16.62 0.32
CA PRO A 207 -28.47 17.87 -0.22
C PRO A 207 -27.68 18.55 0.90
N SER A 208 -26.38 18.68 0.67
CA SER A 208 -25.46 19.44 1.52
C SER A 208 -26.05 20.83 1.80
N SER A 209 -26.65 21.00 2.98
CA SER A 209 -26.99 22.33 3.48
C SER A 209 -25.66 23.01 3.81
N SER A 210 -25.23 23.92 2.93
CA SER A 210 -24.11 24.81 3.19
C SER A 210 -24.33 25.53 4.54
N PRO A 211 -23.38 25.48 5.49
CA PRO A 211 -23.51 26.30 6.68
C PRO A 211 -23.35 27.78 6.30
N GLU A 212 -24.31 28.62 6.71
CA GLU A 212 -24.22 30.08 6.57
C GLU A 212 -22.94 30.61 7.24
N PRO A 213 -22.25 31.59 6.64
CA PRO A 213 -21.03 32.13 7.21
C PRO A 213 -21.32 32.87 8.53
N VAL A 214 -20.79 32.32 9.62
CA VAL A 214 -20.79 32.96 10.94
C VAL A 214 -19.96 34.24 10.88
N SER A 215 -20.61 35.38 11.11
CA SER A 215 -19.97 36.69 11.23
C SER A 215 -19.04 36.73 12.45
N THR A 216 -17.73 36.92 12.24
CA THR A 216 -16.75 37.12 13.31
C THR A 216 -16.86 38.52 13.94
N PRO A 217 -16.74 38.66 15.28
CA PRO A 217 -16.79 39.96 15.95
C PRO A 217 -15.48 40.74 15.78
N VAL A 218 -15.61 42.01 15.40
CA VAL A 218 -14.52 42.98 15.20
C VAL A 218 -13.84 43.33 16.54
N LYS A 219 -12.55 42.97 16.69
CA LYS A 219 -11.69 43.49 17.77
C LYS A 219 -11.26 44.93 17.44
N LYS A 220 -11.67 45.89 18.27
CA LYS A 220 -11.20 47.28 18.26
C LYS A 220 -9.70 47.35 18.56
N GLN A 221 -8.87 47.67 17.57
CA GLN A 221 -7.49 48.09 17.80
C GLN A 221 -7.38 49.62 17.92
N LYS A 222 -6.67 50.06 18.97
CA LYS A 222 -6.44 51.46 19.33
C LYS A 222 -5.50 52.14 18.33
N ARG A 223 -5.86 53.38 17.97
CA ARG A 223 -5.08 54.35 17.17
C ARG A 223 -3.65 54.54 17.69
N LYS A 224 -2.67 54.54 16.77
CA LYS A 224 -1.45 55.38 16.84
C LYS A 224 -1.11 55.93 15.45
N LYS A 225 -0.54 57.14 15.45
CA LYS A 225 -0.50 58.17 14.39
C LYS A 225 0.41 57.86 13.20
N THR A 226 0.04 58.49 12.08
CA THR A 226 0.67 58.63 10.75
C THR A 226 1.98 59.45 10.75
N VAL A 227 2.78 59.25 9.69
CA VAL A 227 3.72 60.16 8.93
C VAL A 227 4.89 59.31 8.41
N THR A 228 5.44 59.33 7.19
CA THR A 228 5.18 59.83 5.81
C THR A 228 6.15 59.05 4.89
N ASP A 229 5.96 59.16 3.57
CA ASP A 229 6.71 58.54 2.46
C ASP A 229 8.24 58.65 2.52
N ASP A 230 8.94 57.62 2.00
CA ASP A 230 10.11 57.80 1.13
C ASP A 230 10.41 56.54 0.27
N VAL A 231 10.26 56.74 -1.04
CA VAL A 231 11.00 56.23 -2.21
C VAL A 231 11.75 54.88 -2.11
N ASN A 232 11.30 53.91 -2.92
CA ASN A 232 11.97 52.61 -3.15
C ASN A 232 12.71 52.62 -4.51
N PRO A 233 14.06 52.56 -4.58
CA PRO A 233 14.81 52.84 -5.81
C PRO A 233 15.39 51.62 -6.55
N TRP A 234 14.78 50.42 -6.50
CA TRP A 234 15.31 49.25 -7.25
C TRP A 234 14.22 48.37 -7.89
N LEU A 235 13.30 49.00 -8.60
CA LEU A 235 12.61 48.33 -9.71
C LEU A 235 13.58 48.18 -10.88
N THR A 236 13.99 46.95 -11.19
CA THR A 236 14.40 46.57 -12.53
C THR A 236 13.57 45.40 -13.04
N SER A 237 12.95 45.70 -14.17
CA SER A 237 12.23 44.84 -15.11
C SER A 237 13.18 43.94 -15.90
N GLY A 238 12.74 42.71 -16.21
CA GLY A 238 13.38 41.86 -17.20
C GLY A 238 12.55 40.62 -17.49
N GLY A 239 11.67 40.71 -18.49
CA GLY A 239 11.03 39.53 -19.10
C GLY A 239 11.91 38.90 -20.18
N TRP A 240 11.55 37.71 -20.63
CA TRP A 240 11.21 37.35 -22.03
C TRP A 240 11.10 35.82 -22.20
N LEU A 241 10.14 35.45 -23.06
CA LEU A 241 10.00 34.23 -23.87
C LEU A 241 9.89 32.85 -23.19
#